data_AF-A0A4Q3U662-F1
#
_entry.id   AF-A0A4Q3U662-F1
#
_cell.length_a   1.000
_cell.length_b   1.000
_cell.length_c   1.000
_cell.angle_alpha   90.00
_cell.angle_beta   90.00
_cell.angle_gamma   90.00
#
_symmetry.space_group_name_H-M   'P 1'
#
loop_
_entity.id
_entity.type
_entity.pdbx_description
1 polymer ?
#
loop_
_entity_poly.entity_id
_entity_poly.type
_entity_poly.pdbx_seq_one_letter_code
_entity_poly.pdbx_strand_id
1 'polypeptide(L)'
;MRGSAPPSMERADSEYRFRTAPLTFRGYAACERYETMKYATLFNRRKTPQMQAIPGEVQVQNSAGGFVYALDKWARLDRFLILGSESGTYHATPQALTQENAQHVIALTKEDGEAVVRRIVAVSAAGRAPKNDPAIFSLALVASFGDDKARSLALGALPSVCRTGTHLFQFAAAVDGLRGWGRGLRRAVGDWYNAKEPTELEYQLLKYQGRNGWTNRDLLRLAHPKARSSAHDGLFQWATGKSTPLGASRVVASSRMHTGATPAEAARAIREAKLPREAVPTELLNHAEVWEALLESMP
;
A
#
# COMPACT_ATOMS: atom_id res chain seq x y z
N MET A 1 -31.35 -50.59 50.52
CA MET A 1 -30.85 -51.07 51.83
C MET A 1 -30.93 -49.93 52.83
N ARG A 2 -31.68 -50.16 53.93
CA ARG A 2 -31.59 -49.58 55.30
C ARG A 2 -31.65 -48.04 55.39
N GLY A 3 -32.75 -47.38 55.82
CA GLY A 3 -33.48 -47.53 57.10
C GLY A 3 -32.58 -47.00 58.24
N SER A 4 -32.89 -45.99 59.05
CA SER A 4 -34.18 -45.54 59.63
C SER A 4 -33.96 -44.27 60.49
N ALA A 5 -34.96 -43.38 60.57
CA ALA A 5 -35.15 -42.32 61.58
C ALA A 5 -35.31 -42.92 63.01
N PRO A 6 -35.43 -42.20 64.17
CA PRO A 6 -35.96 -40.83 64.46
C PRO A 6 -35.13 -40.12 65.59
N PRO A 7 -35.57 -39.18 66.50
CA PRO A 7 -36.92 -38.66 66.80
C PRO A 7 -37.11 -37.16 67.11
N SER A 8 -38.40 -36.85 67.26
CA SER A 8 -39.12 -35.65 67.66
C SER A 8 -39.24 -35.44 69.18
N MET A 9 -39.44 -34.18 69.64
CA MET A 9 -40.39 -33.72 70.68
C MET A 9 -40.16 -32.21 70.92
N GLU A 10 -41.04 -31.30 70.51
CA GLU A 10 -42.26 -30.78 71.16
C GLU A 10 -42.07 -29.87 72.41
N ARG A 11 -42.66 -28.66 72.31
CA ARG A 11 -43.21 -27.77 73.38
C ARG A 11 -42.21 -27.03 74.29
N ALA A 12 -42.45 -25.83 74.82
CA ALA A 12 -43.50 -24.81 74.68
C ALA A 12 -43.00 -23.53 75.40
N ASP A 13 -43.48 -22.38 74.93
CA ASP A 13 -43.95 -21.17 75.64
C ASP A 13 -43.28 -20.59 76.91
N SER A 14 -43.45 -19.25 76.95
CA SER A 14 -43.42 -18.30 78.09
C SER A 14 -42.07 -17.62 78.35
N GLU A 15 -41.92 -16.34 77.98
CA GLU A 15 -42.28 -15.14 78.77
C GLU A 15 -41.38 -14.99 80.02
N TYR A 16 -40.74 -13.89 80.40
CA TYR A 16 -40.80 -12.47 80.04
C TYR A 16 -39.69 -11.75 80.87
N ARG A 17 -39.30 -10.52 80.47
CA ARG A 17 -38.64 -9.43 81.26
C ARG A 17 -37.14 -9.57 81.61
N PHE A 18 -36.25 -8.90 80.88
CA PHE A 18 -35.80 -7.48 81.00
C PHE A 18 -35.02 -7.11 82.27
N ARG A 19 -33.73 -6.77 82.06
CA ARG A 19 -32.98 -5.63 82.63
C ARG A 19 -31.74 -5.39 81.73
N THR A 20 -31.80 -4.49 80.74
CA THR A 20 -31.35 -3.07 80.77
C THR A 20 -29.90 -2.90 81.20
N ALA A 21 -28.94 -2.25 80.52
CA ALA A 21 -28.74 -1.53 79.24
C ALA A 21 -27.22 -1.06 79.30
N PRO A 22 -26.63 -0.23 78.42
CA PRO A 22 -26.97 0.20 77.05
C PRO A 22 -25.74 0.22 76.09
N LEU A 23 -25.94 0.81 74.89
CA LEU A 23 -24.95 1.44 73.97
C LEU A 23 -24.19 0.50 73.02
N THR A 24 -24.30 0.54 71.69
CA THR A 24 -24.85 1.53 70.75
C THR A 24 -25.30 0.81 69.48
N PHE A 25 -26.60 0.82 69.14
CA PHE A 25 -27.03 0.46 67.79
C PHE A 25 -27.25 1.76 67.02
N ARG A 26 -26.23 2.18 66.28
CA ARG A 26 -26.33 3.28 65.33
C ARG A 26 -27.30 2.80 64.24
N GLY A 27 -28.44 3.47 64.16
CA GLY A 27 -29.60 3.04 63.39
C GLY A 27 -29.29 2.66 61.95
N TYR A 28 -30.02 1.65 61.48
CA TYR A 28 -30.27 1.41 60.07
C TYR A 28 -30.80 2.69 59.43
N ALA A 29 -29.94 3.39 58.71
CA ALA A 29 -30.32 4.39 57.74
C ALA A 29 -29.57 4.11 56.42
N ALA A 30 -29.72 2.88 55.91
CA ALA A 30 -29.58 2.65 54.49
C ALA A 30 -30.88 3.12 53.81
N CYS A 31 -31.12 4.43 53.83
CA CYS A 31 -31.91 5.04 52.79
C CYS A 31 -31.01 4.95 51.56
N GLU A 32 -31.16 3.88 50.78
CA GLU A 32 -30.70 3.87 49.40
C GLU A 32 -31.27 5.12 48.76
N ARG A 33 -30.41 6.14 48.59
CA ARG A 33 -30.71 7.25 47.70
C ARG A 33 -30.89 6.61 46.34
N TYR A 34 -32.13 6.34 45.96
CA TYR A 34 -32.52 6.26 44.57
C TYR A 34 -32.21 7.62 43.97
N GLU A 35 -30.95 7.79 43.57
CA GLU A 35 -30.51 8.95 42.82
C GLU A 35 -31.31 8.91 41.53
N THR A 36 -32.32 9.77 41.45
CA THR A 36 -33.23 9.82 40.31
C THR A 36 -32.39 10.05 39.07
N MET A 37 -32.34 9.04 38.21
CA MET A 37 -31.54 9.06 36.99
C MET A 37 -31.98 10.27 36.17
N LYS A 38 -31.14 11.31 36.10
CA LYS A 38 -31.46 12.50 35.32
C LYS A 38 -31.29 12.14 33.86
N TYR A 39 -32.37 11.76 33.17
CA TYR A 39 -32.32 11.32 31.77
C TYR A 39 -31.50 12.25 30.88
N ALA A 40 -31.58 13.57 31.08
CA ALA A 40 -30.81 14.56 30.32
C ALA A 40 -29.28 14.43 30.46
N THR A 41 -28.74 13.89 31.56
CA THR A 41 -27.28 13.70 31.72
C THR A 41 -26.75 12.56 30.84
N LEU A 42 -27.60 11.59 30.49
CA LEU A 42 -27.26 10.52 29.54
C LEU A 42 -27.21 11.00 28.10
N PHE A 43 -27.84 12.14 27.79
CA PHE A 43 -27.86 12.75 26.46
C PHE A 43 -26.94 13.99 26.36
N ASN A 44 -25.99 14.14 27.29
CA ASN A 44 -25.13 15.32 27.36
C ASN A 44 -24.03 15.32 26.29
N ARG A 45 -24.20 16.14 25.25
CA ARG A 45 -23.25 16.28 24.13
C ARG A 45 -21.92 16.96 24.48
N ARG A 46 -21.83 17.68 25.61
CA ARG A 46 -20.60 18.38 26.03
C ARG A 46 -19.68 17.51 26.90
N LYS A 47 -20.22 16.45 27.49
CA LYS A 47 -19.50 15.56 28.42
C LYS A 47 -19.89 14.11 28.18
N THR A 48 -19.74 13.64 26.94
CA THR A 48 -19.92 12.22 26.59
C THR A 48 -18.58 11.47 26.76
N PRO A 49 -18.50 10.39 27.56
CA PRO A 49 -17.31 9.56 27.65
C PRO A 49 -16.94 8.95 26.28
N GLN A 50 -15.65 8.78 25.97
CA GLN A 50 -15.19 8.27 24.67
C GLN A 50 -15.73 6.86 24.32
N MET A 51 -16.12 6.07 25.32
CA MET A 51 -16.72 4.75 25.14
C MET A 51 -18.21 4.79 24.74
N GLN A 52 -18.78 5.99 24.55
CA GLN A 52 -20.17 6.19 24.14
C GLN A 52 -20.24 7.16 22.96
N ALA A 53 -21.13 6.88 22.00
CA ALA A 53 -21.39 7.81 20.90
C ALA A 53 -22.03 9.09 21.44
N ILE A 54 -21.60 10.24 20.92
CA ILE A 54 -22.23 11.52 21.22
C ILE A 54 -23.69 11.47 20.73
N PRO A 55 -24.67 11.74 21.59
CA PRO A 55 -26.08 11.66 21.22
C PRO A 55 -26.41 12.59 20.04
N GLY A 56 -27.02 12.03 18.99
CA GLY A 56 -27.41 12.75 17.77
C GLY A 56 -26.29 12.98 16.75
N GLU A 57 -25.07 12.49 17.01
CA GLU A 57 -23.94 12.55 16.08
C GLU A 57 -23.74 11.21 15.36
N VAL A 58 -23.18 11.26 14.14
CA VAL A 58 -22.82 10.05 13.39
C VAL A 58 -21.35 9.71 13.68
N GLN A 59 -21.13 8.87 14.69
CA GLN A 59 -19.82 8.36 15.07
C GLN A 59 -19.71 6.85 14.83
N VAL A 60 -18.48 6.39 14.58
CA VAL A 60 -18.13 4.99 14.41
C VAL A 60 -17.20 4.54 15.53
N GLN A 61 -17.28 3.28 15.92
CA GLN A 61 -16.39 2.71 16.91
C GLN A 61 -15.02 2.40 16.29
N ASN A 62 -13.94 2.81 16.95
CA ASN A 62 -12.56 2.51 16.53
C ASN A 62 -12.08 1.16 17.10
N SER A 63 -10.88 0.73 16.71
CA SER A 63 -10.29 -0.55 17.15
C SER A 63 -10.03 -0.66 18.66
N ALA A 64 -10.00 0.46 19.40
CA ALA A 64 -9.86 0.48 20.86
C ALA A 64 -11.21 0.55 21.59
N GLY A 65 -12.33 0.50 20.86
CA GLY A 65 -13.68 0.51 21.41
C GLY A 65 -14.28 1.90 21.65
N GLY A 66 -13.55 2.98 21.38
CA GLY A 66 -14.02 4.36 21.52
C GLY A 66 -14.71 4.89 20.26
N PHE A 67 -15.60 5.86 20.41
CA PHE A 67 -16.34 6.46 19.29
C PHE A 67 -15.58 7.66 18.70
N VAL A 68 -15.43 7.65 17.38
CA VAL A 68 -14.72 8.67 16.59
C VAL A 68 -15.54 9.03 15.34
N TYR A 69 -15.19 10.13 14.68
CA TYR A 69 -15.77 10.45 13.37
C TYR A 69 -15.08 9.65 12.27
N ALA A 70 -15.88 9.13 11.34
CA ALA A 70 -15.36 8.46 10.16
C ALA A 70 -14.57 9.46 9.31
N LEU A 71 -13.43 9.03 8.79
CA LEU A 71 -12.65 9.84 7.88
C LEU A 71 -13.40 9.97 6.54
N ASP A 72 -13.37 11.18 5.97
CA ASP A 72 -13.86 11.39 4.60
C ASP A 72 -13.21 10.39 3.62
N LYS A 73 -14.01 9.91 2.66
CA LYS A 73 -13.60 8.85 1.74
C LYS A 73 -12.40 9.26 0.86
N TRP A 74 -12.31 10.53 0.46
CA TRP A 74 -11.17 11.04 -0.31
C TRP A 74 -9.96 11.26 0.58
N ALA A 75 -10.15 11.77 1.80
CA ALA A 75 -9.08 11.86 2.78
C ALA A 75 -8.50 10.47 3.16
N ARG A 76 -9.33 9.42 3.18
CA ARG A 76 -8.86 8.03 3.36
C ARG A 76 -8.04 7.55 2.17
N LEU A 77 -8.46 7.84 0.94
CA LEU A 77 -7.66 7.55 -0.26
C LEU A 77 -6.30 8.27 -0.18
N ASP A 78 -6.28 9.55 0.17
CA ASP A 78 -5.04 10.32 0.32
C ASP A 78 -4.10 9.74 1.37
N ARG A 79 -4.66 9.34 2.52
CA ARG A 79 -3.89 8.70 3.57
C ARG A 79 -3.22 7.42 3.05
N PHE A 80 -3.97 6.60 2.30
CA PHE A 80 -3.41 5.38 1.71
C PHE A 80 -2.33 5.70 0.67
N LEU A 81 -2.57 6.66 -0.22
CA LEU A 81 -1.61 7.05 -1.26
C LEU A 81 -0.30 7.61 -0.69
N ILE A 82 -0.36 8.28 0.47
CA ILE A 82 0.80 8.93 1.09
C ILE A 82 1.53 7.99 2.06
N LEU A 83 0.80 7.27 2.92
CA LEU A 83 1.39 6.46 4.00
C LEU A 83 1.55 4.99 3.61
N GLY A 84 0.76 4.49 2.67
CA GLY A 84 0.68 3.06 2.35
C GLY A 84 0.14 2.22 3.50
N SER A 85 0.48 0.92 3.50
CA SER A 85 0.02 -0.06 4.48
C SER A 85 1.10 -1.07 4.93
N GLU A 86 2.35 -0.89 4.51
CA GLU A 86 3.43 -1.89 4.70
C GLU A 86 3.79 -2.19 6.16
N SER A 87 3.77 -1.16 7.03
CA SER A 87 4.10 -1.32 8.46
C SER A 87 2.89 -1.66 9.33
N GLY A 88 1.68 -1.73 8.74
CA GLY A 88 0.44 -1.82 9.50
C GLY A 88 0.24 -0.60 10.41
N THR A 89 -0.60 -0.76 11.43
CA THR A 89 -0.71 0.19 12.54
C THR A 89 -0.61 -0.57 13.85
N TYR A 90 -0.50 0.15 14.97
CA TYR A 90 -0.56 -0.47 16.30
C TYR A 90 -1.80 -1.38 16.49
N HIS A 91 -2.89 -1.13 15.74
CA HIS A 91 -4.15 -1.85 15.87
C HIS A 91 -4.47 -2.79 14.70
N ALA A 92 -3.68 -2.80 13.62
CA ALA A 92 -4.01 -3.58 12.42
C ALA A 92 -2.76 -4.08 11.71
N THR A 93 -2.80 -5.32 11.24
CA THR A 93 -1.70 -5.91 10.47
C THR A 93 -1.57 -5.25 9.09
N PRO A 94 -0.38 -5.28 8.47
CA PRO A 94 -0.19 -4.78 7.10
C PRO A 94 -1.17 -5.38 6.10
N GLN A 95 -1.45 -6.68 6.21
CA GLN A 95 -2.35 -7.41 5.31
C GLN A 95 -3.79 -6.92 5.42
N ALA A 96 -4.32 -6.84 6.65
CA ALA A 96 -5.67 -6.35 6.89
C ALA A 96 -5.83 -4.91 6.40
N LEU A 97 -4.87 -4.04 6.71
CA LEU A 97 -4.89 -2.64 6.29
C LEU A 97 -4.82 -2.50 4.76
N THR A 98 -4.05 -3.37 4.09
CA THR A 98 -4.00 -3.40 2.62
C THR A 98 -5.33 -3.83 2.02
N GLN A 99 -5.97 -4.87 2.57
CA GLN A 99 -7.25 -5.35 2.11
C GLN A 99 -8.36 -4.30 2.27
N GLU A 100 -8.44 -3.67 3.44
CA GLU A 100 -9.42 -2.60 3.70
C GLU A 100 -9.24 -1.40 2.76
N ASN A 101 -7.99 -0.96 2.54
CA ASN A 101 -7.72 0.16 1.64
C ASN A 101 -7.97 -0.23 0.17
N ALA A 102 -7.67 -1.47 -0.22
CA ALA A 102 -7.99 -1.96 -1.57
C ALA A 102 -9.50 -1.97 -1.82
N GLN A 103 -10.30 -2.48 -0.88
CA GLN A 103 -11.76 -2.45 -0.96
C GLN A 103 -12.30 -1.02 -1.02
N HIS A 104 -11.71 -0.11 -0.25
CA HIS A 104 -12.06 1.31 -0.29
C HIS A 104 -11.78 1.94 -1.66
N VAL A 105 -10.62 1.68 -2.26
CA VAL A 105 -10.27 2.15 -3.61
C VAL A 105 -11.24 1.57 -4.65
N ILE A 106 -11.58 0.28 -4.55
CA ILE A 106 -12.54 -0.37 -5.45
C ILE A 106 -13.92 0.28 -5.34
N ALA A 107 -14.40 0.55 -4.12
CA ALA A 107 -15.68 1.22 -3.89
C ALA A 107 -15.69 2.63 -4.51
N LEU A 108 -14.66 3.44 -4.24
CA LEU A 108 -14.51 4.76 -4.86
C LEU A 108 -14.45 4.70 -6.39
N THR A 109 -13.80 3.67 -6.93
CA THR A 109 -13.68 3.47 -8.38
C THR A 109 -15.04 3.21 -9.03
N LYS A 110 -15.92 2.47 -8.34
CA LYS A 110 -17.30 2.22 -8.82
C LYS A 110 -18.19 3.45 -8.74
N GLU A 111 -17.90 4.37 -7.82
CA GLU A 111 -18.62 5.63 -7.69
C GLU A 111 -18.15 6.68 -8.71
N ASP A 112 -16.83 6.93 -8.79
CA ASP A 112 -16.22 7.90 -9.70
C ASP A 112 -14.75 7.53 -9.99
N GLY A 113 -14.56 6.55 -10.89
CA GLY A 113 -13.23 6.08 -11.27
C GLY A 113 -12.36 7.16 -11.93
N GLU A 114 -12.96 8.14 -12.63
CA GLU A 114 -12.19 9.25 -13.21
C GLU A 114 -11.57 10.13 -12.13
N ALA A 115 -12.34 10.51 -11.11
CA ALA A 115 -11.83 11.28 -9.99
C ALA A 115 -10.73 10.53 -9.22
N VAL A 116 -10.86 9.20 -9.07
CA VAL A 116 -9.82 8.37 -8.45
C VAL A 116 -8.53 8.42 -9.27
N VAL A 117 -8.58 8.24 -10.59
CA VAL A 117 -7.38 8.33 -11.46
C VAL A 117 -6.73 9.71 -11.34
N ARG A 118 -7.51 10.78 -11.44
CA ARG A 118 -6.99 12.16 -11.30
C ARG A 118 -6.28 12.35 -9.97
N ARG A 119 -6.84 11.80 -8.88
CA ARG A 119 -6.23 11.92 -7.55
C ARG A 119 -4.93 11.13 -7.43
N ILE A 120 -4.89 9.89 -7.93
CA ILE A 120 -3.68 9.07 -7.97
C ILE A 120 -2.56 9.79 -8.72
N VAL A 121 -2.85 10.30 -9.92
CA VAL A 121 -1.88 11.04 -10.74
C VAL A 121 -1.39 12.28 -10.01
N ALA A 122 -2.29 13.07 -9.41
CA ALA A 122 -1.94 14.28 -8.69
C ALA A 122 -0.98 14.01 -7.51
N VAL A 123 -1.25 12.98 -6.71
CA VAL A 123 -0.38 12.62 -5.57
C VAL A 123 0.97 12.09 -6.05
N SER A 124 0.98 11.23 -7.08
CA SER A 124 2.21 10.65 -7.64
C SER A 124 3.11 11.71 -8.28
N ALA A 125 2.53 12.60 -9.10
CA ALA A 125 3.25 13.66 -9.79
C ALA A 125 3.81 14.72 -8.83
N ALA A 126 3.08 15.05 -7.76
CA ALA A 126 3.52 15.99 -6.74
C ALA A 126 4.61 15.43 -5.81
N GLY A 127 4.95 14.14 -5.89
CA GLY A 127 5.99 13.53 -5.06
C GLY A 127 5.69 13.58 -3.55
N ARG A 128 4.41 13.61 -3.17
CA ARG A 128 3.98 13.78 -1.76
C ARG A 128 4.19 12.54 -0.89
N ALA A 129 4.33 11.37 -1.52
CA ALA A 129 4.48 10.09 -0.84
C ALA A 129 5.97 9.67 -0.83
N PRO A 130 6.50 9.15 0.29
CA PRO A 130 7.86 8.61 0.34
C PRO A 130 8.07 7.41 -0.60
N LYS A 131 7.01 6.62 -0.81
CA LYS A 131 6.97 5.49 -1.75
C LYS A 131 5.83 5.66 -2.73
N ASN A 132 6.07 5.33 -4.00
CA ASN A 132 5.06 5.42 -5.05
C ASN A 132 4.21 4.14 -5.16
N ASP A 133 4.57 3.07 -4.45
CA ASP A 133 3.91 1.76 -4.44
C ASP A 133 2.39 1.84 -4.23
N PRO A 134 1.85 2.63 -3.27
CA PRO A 134 0.40 2.72 -3.07
C PRO A 134 -0.32 3.33 -4.29
N ALA A 135 0.27 4.34 -4.93
CA ALA A 135 -0.29 4.96 -6.13
C ALA A 135 -0.30 3.99 -7.32
N ILE A 136 0.77 3.21 -7.49
CA ILE A 136 0.87 2.17 -8.52
C ILE A 136 -0.18 1.08 -8.30
N PHE A 137 -0.32 0.60 -7.06
CA PHE A 137 -1.31 -0.41 -6.70
C PHE A 137 -2.74 0.11 -6.88
N SER A 138 -3.05 1.33 -6.45
CA SER A 138 -4.35 1.96 -6.70
C SER A 138 -4.65 2.12 -8.19
N LEU A 139 -3.65 2.46 -9.03
CA LEU A 139 -3.84 2.53 -10.47
C LEU A 139 -4.18 1.15 -11.06
N ALA A 140 -3.53 0.09 -10.58
CA ALA A 140 -3.82 -1.30 -10.97
C ALA A 140 -5.24 -1.74 -10.55
N LEU A 141 -5.70 -1.33 -9.37
CA LEU A 141 -7.09 -1.54 -8.93
C LEU A 141 -8.08 -0.86 -9.86
N VAL A 142 -7.87 0.42 -10.24
CA VAL A 142 -8.75 1.11 -11.19
C VAL A 142 -8.73 0.43 -12.56
N ALA A 143 -7.56 0.04 -13.05
CA ALA A 143 -7.43 -0.68 -14.31
C ALA A 143 -8.13 -2.05 -14.31
N SER A 144 -8.39 -2.63 -13.13
CA SER A 144 -8.98 -3.97 -12.98
C SER A 144 -10.47 -3.94 -12.67
N PHE A 145 -10.90 -3.06 -11.77
CA PHE A 145 -12.28 -3.00 -11.26
C PHE A 145 -13.09 -1.80 -11.77
N GLY A 146 -12.45 -0.85 -12.46
CA GLY A 146 -13.15 0.27 -13.09
C GLY A 146 -13.97 -0.13 -14.30
N ASP A 147 -14.96 0.72 -14.60
CA ASP A 147 -15.68 0.68 -15.87
C ASP A 147 -14.76 0.97 -17.06
N ASP A 148 -15.29 0.91 -18.28
CA ASP A 148 -14.46 1.06 -19.48
C ASP A 148 -13.77 2.43 -19.56
N LYS A 149 -14.44 3.48 -19.09
CA LYS A 149 -13.89 4.84 -19.05
C LYS A 149 -12.74 4.94 -18.04
N ALA A 150 -12.98 4.56 -16.79
CA ALA A 150 -12.00 4.60 -15.71
C ALA A 150 -10.79 3.71 -16.03
N ARG A 151 -11.03 2.51 -16.59
CA ARG A 151 -9.96 1.62 -17.05
C ARG A 151 -9.12 2.26 -18.13
N SER A 152 -9.75 2.87 -19.14
CA SER A 152 -9.01 3.54 -20.21
C SER A 152 -8.18 4.71 -19.67
N LEU A 153 -8.73 5.49 -18.73
CA LEU A 153 -8.03 6.59 -18.08
C LEU A 153 -6.85 6.10 -17.23
N ALA A 154 -7.03 5.05 -16.44
CA ALA A 154 -5.97 4.47 -15.62
C ALA A 154 -4.81 3.96 -16.47
N LEU A 155 -5.11 3.25 -17.55
CA LEU A 155 -4.11 2.78 -18.50
C LEU A 155 -3.43 3.92 -19.26
N GLY A 156 -4.16 4.97 -19.61
CA GLY A 156 -3.58 6.18 -20.21
C GLY A 156 -2.67 6.97 -19.25
N ALA A 157 -2.97 6.94 -17.95
CA ALA A 157 -2.17 7.57 -16.91
C ALA A 157 -0.90 6.78 -16.53
N LEU A 158 -0.73 5.56 -17.06
CA LEU A 158 0.37 4.66 -16.73
C LEU A 158 1.76 5.33 -16.80
N PRO A 159 2.12 6.09 -17.87
CA PRO A 159 3.44 6.74 -17.94
C PRO A 159 3.66 7.82 -16.88
N SER A 160 2.58 8.49 -16.43
CA SER A 160 2.67 9.56 -15.43
C SER A 160 2.93 9.01 -14.03
N VAL A 161 2.32 7.87 -13.69
CA VAL A 161 2.50 7.22 -12.38
C VAL A 161 3.73 6.32 -12.39
N CYS A 162 3.88 5.49 -13.41
CA CYS A 162 4.96 4.52 -13.54
C CYS A 162 6.15 5.10 -14.30
N ARG A 163 6.87 6.05 -13.70
CA ARG A 163 7.97 6.77 -14.37
C ARG A 163 9.20 5.91 -14.76
N THR A 164 9.47 4.83 -14.03
CA THR A 164 10.66 3.98 -14.18
C THR A 164 10.28 2.52 -14.49
N GLY A 165 11.24 1.72 -14.97
CA GLY A 165 11.05 0.29 -15.19
C GLY A 165 10.62 -0.45 -13.92
N THR A 166 11.17 -0.09 -12.75
CA THR A 166 10.71 -0.63 -11.46
C THR A 166 9.23 -0.37 -11.22
N HIS A 167 8.73 0.85 -11.47
CA HIS A 167 7.32 1.14 -11.30
C HIS A 167 6.45 0.33 -12.26
N LEU A 168 6.90 0.17 -13.51
CA LEU A 168 6.19 -0.64 -14.50
C LEU A 168 6.12 -2.12 -14.08
N PHE A 169 7.19 -2.68 -13.53
CA PHE A 169 7.21 -4.04 -12.98
C PHE A 169 6.30 -4.19 -11.77
N GLN A 170 6.27 -3.22 -10.86
CA GLN A 170 5.34 -3.21 -9.73
C GLN A 170 3.89 -3.16 -10.21
N PHE A 171 3.59 -2.34 -11.22
CA PHE A 171 2.28 -2.30 -11.85
C PHE A 171 1.91 -3.66 -12.48
N ALA A 172 2.81 -4.24 -13.28
CA ALA A 172 2.59 -5.53 -13.91
C ALA A 172 2.30 -6.64 -12.88
N ALA A 173 3.10 -6.71 -11.81
CA ALA A 173 2.88 -7.65 -10.70
C ALA A 173 1.51 -7.47 -10.04
N ALA A 174 1.11 -6.22 -9.79
CA ALA A 174 -0.20 -5.94 -9.22
C ALA A 174 -1.34 -6.35 -10.16
N VAL A 175 -1.25 -6.01 -11.44
CA VAL A 175 -2.34 -6.26 -12.40
C VAL A 175 -2.48 -7.75 -12.71
N ASP A 176 -1.37 -8.50 -12.77
CA ASP A 176 -1.36 -9.95 -13.01
C ASP A 176 -2.09 -10.73 -11.91
N GLY A 177 -1.94 -10.30 -10.65
CA GLY A 177 -2.70 -10.86 -9.52
C GLY A 177 -4.18 -10.45 -9.48
N LEU A 178 -4.61 -9.48 -10.29
CA LEU A 178 -5.97 -8.92 -10.26
C LEU A 178 -6.80 -9.27 -11.51
N ARG A 179 -6.15 -9.45 -12.68
CA ARG A 179 -6.81 -9.67 -13.97
C ARG A 179 -5.87 -10.23 -15.03
N GLY A 180 -6.43 -10.70 -16.15
CA GLY A 180 -5.67 -11.11 -17.33
C GLY A 180 -5.21 -9.96 -18.26
N TRP A 181 -4.28 -10.31 -19.16
CA TRP A 181 -3.63 -9.42 -20.14
C TRP A 181 -4.47 -9.16 -21.40
N GLY A 182 -5.48 -8.29 -21.25
CA GLY A 182 -6.31 -7.83 -22.37
C GLY A 182 -5.59 -6.88 -23.35
N ARG A 183 -6.25 -6.59 -24.48
CA ARG A 183 -5.72 -5.68 -25.52
C ARG A 183 -5.33 -4.30 -24.98
N GLY A 184 -6.16 -3.72 -24.11
CA GLY A 184 -5.89 -2.39 -23.53
C GLY A 184 -4.63 -2.36 -22.68
N LEU A 185 -4.42 -3.38 -21.82
CA LEU A 185 -3.24 -3.48 -20.98
C LEU A 185 -1.96 -3.67 -21.81
N ARG A 186 -1.98 -4.61 -22.77
CA ARG A 186 -0.86 -4.85 -23.69
C ARG A 186 -0.47 -3.58 -24.44
N ARG A 187 -1.47 -2.85 -24.94
CA ARG A 187 -1.26 -1.56 -25.60
C ARG A 187 -0.63 -0.54 -24.65
N ALA A 188 -1.18 -0.35 -23.45
CA ALA A 188 -0.67 0.65 -22.50
C ALA A 188 0.80 0.38 -22.10
N VAL A 189 1.16 -0.89 -21.86
CA VAL A 189 2.54 -1.29 -21.58
C VAL A 189 3.44 -1.05 -22.81
N GLY A 190 2.95 -1.36 -24.01
CA GLY A 190 3.69 -1.07 -25.24
C GLY A 190 3.88 0.43 -25.50
N ASP A 191 2.85 1.23 -25.26
CA ASP A 191 2.87 2.68 -25.37
C ASP A 191 3.82 3.28 -24.33
N TRP A 192 3.95 2.69 -23.14
CA TRP A 192 4.95 3.11 -22.15
C TRP A 192 6.38 3.03 -22.68
N TYR A 193 6.73 1.93 -23.34
CA TYR A 193 8.05 1.76 -23.95
C TYR A 193 8.26 2.71 -25.13
N ASN A 194 7.25 2.85 -25.99
CA ASN A 194 7.30 3.74 -27.16
C ASN A 194 7.24 5.23 -26.80
N ALA A 195 6.75 5.60 -25.62
CA ALA A 195 6.70 7.01 -25.21
C ALA A 195 8.08 7.59 -24.89
N LYS A 196 9.06 6.73 -24.56
CA LYS A 196 10.41 7.15 -24.18
C LYS A 196 11.27 7.44 -25.39
N GLU A 197 12.15 8.42 -25.29
CA GLU A 197 13.18 8.63 -26.30
C GLU A 197 14.18 7.46 -26.28
N PRO A 198 14.79 7.08 -27.43
CA PRO A 198 15.65 5.90 -27.51
C PRO A 198 16.76 5.87 -26.45
N THR A 199 17.39 7.00 -26.16
CA THR A 199 18.44 7.12 -25.14
C THR A 199 17.90 6.97 -23.70
N GLU A 200 16.67 7.38 -23.44
CA GLU A 200 16.02 7.19 -22.14
C GLU A 200 15.57 5.73 -21.98
N LEU A 201 14.97 5.16 -23.03
CA LEU A 201 14.57 3.76 -23.08
C LEU A 201 15.78 2.85 -22.84
N GLU A 202 16.90 3.10 -23.51
CA GLU A 202 18.15 2.36 -23.30
C GLU A 202 18.60 2.39 -21.83
N TYR A 203 18.58 3.58 -21.21
CA TYR A 203 18.91 3.73 -19.80
C TYR A 203 17.97 2.91 -18.90
N GLN A 204 16.66 2.95 -19.17
CA GLN A 204 15.67 2.20 -18.40
C GLN A 204 15.89 0.68 -18.51
N LEU A 205 16.18 0.18 -19.71
CA LEU A 205 16.40 -1.25 -19.95
C LEU A 205 17.66 -1.77 -19.24
N LEU A 206 18.72 -0.95 -19.16
CA LEU A 206 19.96 -1.30 -18.46
C LEU A 206 19.84 -1.16 -16.95
N LYS A 207 19.27 -0.05 -16.47
CA LYS A 207 19.19 0.26 -15.04
C LYS A 207 18.20 -0.64 -14.30
N TYR A 208 17.03 -0.86 -14.90
CA TYR A 208 15.93 -1.57 -14.26
C TYR A 208 15.73 -2.93 -14.92
N GLN A 209 16.57 -3.90 -14.56
CA GLN A 209 16.55 -5.23 -15.20
C GLN A 209 15.36 -6.09 -14.75
N GLY A 210 14.96 -6.00 -13.49
CA GLY A 210 13.77 -6.68 -12.98
C GLY A 210 13.38 -6.26 -11.56
N ARG A 211 12.12 -6.53 -11.20
CA ARG A 211 11.55 -6.31 -9.86
C ARG A 211 10.31 -7.19 -9.69
N ASN A 212 10.07 -7.71 -8.49
CA ASN A 212 8.86 -8.49 -8.17
C ASN A 212 8.57 -9.64 -9.15
N GLY A 213 9.61 -10.30 -9.66
CA GLY A 213 9.48 -11.41 -10.62
C GLY A 213 9.23 -10.99 -12.08
N TRP A 214 9.17 -9.69 -12.38
CA TRP A 214 8.98 -9.17 -13.73
C TRP A 214 10.25 -8.56 -14.29
N THR A 215 10.50 -8.77 -15.59
CA THR A 215 11.60 -8.17 -16.33
C THR A 215 11.11 -7.42 -17.58
N ASN A 216 11.96 -6.59 -18.19
CA ASN A 216 11.65 -5.97 -19.48
C ASN A 216 11.38 -7.01 -20.56
N ARG A 217 12.08 -8.15 -20.52
CA ARG A 217 11.89 -9.25 -21.47
C ARG A 217 10.48 -9.81 -21.40
N ASP A 218 9.95 -10.00 -20.19
CA ASP A 218 8.61 -10.56 -19.99
C ASP A 218 7.54 -9.59 -20.49
N LEU A 219 7.66 -8.31 -20.11
CA LEU A 219 6.72 -7.27 -20.54
C LEU A 219 6.71 -7.10 -22.06
N LEU A 220 7.88 -7.05 -22.70
CA LEU A 220 7.98 -6.94 -24.16
C LEU A 220 7.40 -8.16 -24.87
N ARG A 221 7.60 -9.36 -24.32
CA ARG A 221 7.02 -10.60 -24.85
C ARG A 221 5.51 -10.66 -24.69
N LEU A 222 4.94 -10.18 -23.57
CA LEU A 222 3.49 -10.18 -23.37
C LEU A 222 2.78 -9.05 -24.12
N ALA A 223 3.35 -7.84 -24.10
CA ALA A 223 2.74 -6.67 -24.70
C ALA A 223 2.82 -6.68 -26.23
N HIS A 224 3.87 -7.31 -26.80
CA HIS A 224 4.17 -7.32 -28.23
C HIS A 224 4.08 -5.91 -28.86
N PRO A 225 4.79 -4.89 -28.31
CA PRO A 225 4.72 -3.55 -28.86
C PRO A 225 5.27 -3.51 -30.29
N LYS A 226 4.55 -2.81 -31.17
CA LYS A 226 5.14 -2.40 -32.45
C LYS A 226 6.08 -1.23 -32.16
N ALA A 227 7.36 -1.40 -32.49
CA ALA A 227 8.35 -0.35 -32.31
C ALA A 227 8.00 0.89 -33.15
N ARG A 228 8.09 2.08 -32.54
CA ARG A 228 7.83 3.35 -33.24
C ARG A 228 8.96 3.78 -34.18
N SER A 229 10.16 3.22 -34.01
CA SER A 229 11.36 3.52 -34.81
C SER A 229 12.31 2.32 -34.85
N SER A 230 13.28 2.33 -35.77
CA SER A 230 14.34 1.32 -35.85
C SER A 230 15.19 1.24 -34.57
N ALA A 231 15.44 2.37 -33.92
CA ALA A 231 16.15 2.41 -32.64
C ALA A 231 15.37 1.69 -31.53
N HIS A 232 14.05 1.89 -31.45
CA HIS A 232 13.21 1.16 -30.50
C HIS A 232 13.18 -0.33 -30.81
N ASP A 233 13.09 -0.68 -32.09
CA ASP A 233 13.06 -2.09 -32.52
C ASP A 233 14.35 -2.80 -32.12
N GLY A 234 15.51 -2.19 -32.36
CA GLY A 234 16.80 -2.72 -31.92
C GLY A 234 16.88 -2.92 -30.40
N LEU A 235 16.39 -1.96 -29.62
CA LEU A 235 16.35 -2.07 -28.15
C LEU A 235 15.40 -3.17 -27.67
N PHE A 236 14.23 -3.33 -28.30
CA PHE A 236 13.29 -4.39 -27.98
C PHE A 236 13.83 -5.78 -28.34
N GLN A 237 14.47 -5.89 -29.51
CA GLN A 237 15.14 -7.12 -29.94
C GLN A 237 16.28 -7.49 -28.97
N TRP A 238 17.09 -6.52 -28.55
CA TRP A 238 18.14 -6.75 -27.55
C TRP A 238 17.60 -7.21 -26.20
N ALA A 239 16.62 -6.49 -25.64
CA ALA A 239 16.02 -6.85 -24.36
C ALA A 239 15.37 -8.25 -24.39
N THR A 240 14.88 -8.68 -25.56
CA THR A 240 14.33 -10.02 -25.77
C THR A 240 15.36 -11.09 -26.15
N GLY A 241 16.64 -10.73 -26.27
CA GLY A 241 17.78 -11.62 -26.49
C GLY A 241 18.06 -11.99 -27.95
N LYS A 242 17.65 -11.15 -28.91
CA LYS A 242 17.76 -11.47 -30.35
C LYS A 242 19.00 -10.88 -31.02
N SER A 243 19.29 -9.60 -30.80
CA SER A 243 20.35 -8.87 -31.51
C SER A 243 20.89 -7.71 -30.68
N THR A 244 22.11 -7.25 -30.97
CA THR A 244 22.66 -6.03 -30.36
C THR A 244 22.17 -4.80 -31.14
N PRO A 245 21.67 -3.74 -30.49
CA PRO A 245 21.13 -2.59 -31.21
C PRO A 245 22.24 -1.74 -31.83
N LEU A 246 22.02 -1.24 -33.04
CA LEU A 246 22.87 -0.21 -33.64
C LEU A 246 22.60 1.14 -32.97
N GLY A 247 23.67 1.87 -32.63
CA GLY A 247 23.57 3.21 -32.02
C GLY A 247 23.25 3.26 -30.53
N ALA A 248 23.15 2.11 -29.85
CA ALA A 248 22.94 2.01 -28.41
C ALA A 248 24.29 2.00 -27.66
N SER A 249 24.84 3.18 -27.41
CA SER A 249 26.19 3.34 -26.84
C SER A 249 26.33 2.71 -25.45
N ARG A 250 25.30 2.77 -24.61
CA ARG A 250 25.32 2.19 -23.26
C ARG A 250 25.24 0.68 -23.31
N VAL A 251 24.38 0.13 -24.17
CA VAL A 251 24.27 -1.33 -24.34
C VAL A 251 25.58 -1.91 -24.82
N VAL A 252 26.23 -1.26 -25.81
CA VAL A 252 27.52 -1.71 -26.31
C VAL A 252 28.61 -1.60 -25.24
N ALA A 253 28.67 -0.48 -24.52
CA ALA A 253 29.64 -0.27 -23.44
C ALA A 253 29.48 -1.30 -22.31
N SER A 254 28.25 -1.52 -21.83
CA SER A 254 27.96 -2.52 -20.81
C SER A 254 28.30 -3.94 -21.31
N SER A 255 27.96 -4.28 -22.56
CA SER A 255 28.28 -5.61 -23.13
C SER A 255 29.79 -5.86 -23.17
N ARG A 256 30.59 -4.86 -23.53
CA ARG A 256 32.07 -4.95 -23.53
C ARG A 256 32.65 -5.21 -22.14
N MET A 257 32.04 -4.63 -21.10
CA MET A 257 32.48 -4.88 -19.72
C MET A 257 32.26 -6.33 -19.30
N HIS A 258 31.12 -6.91 -19.68
CA HIS A 258 30.78 -8.30 -19.38
C HIS A 258 31.67 -9.32 -20.13
N THR A 259 32.38 -8.90 -21.17
CA THR A 259 33.33 -9.75 -21.92
C THR A 259 34.78 -9.68 -21.41
N GLY A 260 35.02 -9.04 -20.26
CA GLY A 260 36.34 -9.02 -19.60
C GLY A 260 37.12 -7.71 -19.76
N ALA A 261 36.46 -6.57 -19.51
CA ALA A 261 37.16 -5.28 -19.48
C ALA A 261 38.02 -5.14 -18.22
N THR A 262 39.16 -4.45 -18.34
CA THR A 262 39.94 -4.00 -17.20
C THR A 262 39.21 -2.90 -16.41
N PRO A 263 39.52 -2.70 -15.12
CA PRO A 263 38.97 -1.59 -14.33
C PRO A 263 39.13 -0.20 -14.97
N ALA A 264 40.28 0.08 -15.58
CA ALA A 264 40.54 1.35 -16.27
C ALA A 264 39.70 1.52 -17.55
N GLU A 265 39.50 0.44 -18.32
CA GLU A 265 38.59 0.44 -19.49
C GLU A 265 37.14 0.62 -19.04
N ALA A 266 36.74 -0.03 -17.95
CA ALA A 266 35.41 0.12 -17.38
C ALA A 266 35.16 1.56 -16.92
N ALA A 267 36.08 2.16 -16.18
CA ALA A 267 35.98 3.55 -15.73
C ALA A 267 35.84 4.54 -16.90
N ARG A 268 36.58 4.33 -18.00
CA ARG A 268 36.46 5.14 -19.21
C ARG A 268 35.09 5.00 -19.87
N ALA A 269 34.62 3.77 -20.06
CA ALA A 269 33.33 3.49 -20.67
C ALA A 269 32.15 4.01 -19.83
N ILE A 270 32.27 4.01 -18.49
CA ILE A 270 31.29 4.63 -17.58
C ILE A 270 31.15 6.12 -17.87
N ARG A 271 32.26 6.86 -17.98
CA ARG A 271 32.27 8.30 -18.26
C ARG A 271 31.71 8.62 -19.65
N GLU A 272 32.16 7.89 -20.67
CA GLU A 272 31.78 8.14 -22.06
C GLU A 272 30.29 7.85 -22.31
N ALA A 273 29.79 6.70 -21.83
CA ALA A 273 28.41 6.28 -22.06
C ALA A 273 27.44 6.71 -20.95
N LYS A 274 27.94 7.31 -19.85
CA LYS A 274 27.15 7.67 -18.65
C LYS A 274 26.37 6.46 -18.14
N LEU A 275 27.08 5.38 -17.86
CA LEU A 275 26.48 4.12 -17.45
C LEU A 275 25.97 4.18 -16.00
N PRO A 276 24.77 3.64 -15.73
CA PRO A 276 24.32 3.43 -14.36
C PRO A 276 25.13 2.31 -13.71
N ARG A 277 25.24 2.33 -12.37
CA ARG A 277 25.93 1.29 -11.60
C ARG A 277 25.41 -0.11 -11.93
N GLU A 278 24.10 -0.24 -12.10
CA GLU A 278 23.41 -1.51 -12.37
C GLU A 278 23.81 -2.16 -13.71
N ALA A 279 24.45 -1.40 -14.62
CA ALA A 279 24.97 -1.91 -15.88
C ALA A 279 26.42 -2.42 -15.80
N VAL A 280 27.06 -2.31 -14.63
CA VAL A 280 28.46 -2.68 -14.38
C VAL A 280 28.53 -4.06 -13.71
N PRO A 281 29.35 -4.99 -14.23
CA PRO A 281 29.62 -6.29 -13.59
C PRO A 281 30.06 -6.15 -12.13
N THR A 282 29.59 -7.05 -11.27
CA THR A 282 29.82 -6.98 -9.81
C THR A 282 31.31 -7.01 -9.46
N GLU A 283 32.11 -7.75 -10.22
CA GLU A 283 33.55 -7.92 -10.03
C GLU A 283 34.28 -6.58 -10.17
N LEU A 284 33.84 -5.73 -11.11
CA LEU A 284 34.41 -4.41 -11.36
C LEU A 284 34.05 -3.39 -10.28
N LEU A 285 32.97 -3.63 -9.52
CA LEU A 285 32.56 -2.75 -8.41
C LEU A 285 33.45 -2.85 -7.17
N ASN A 286 34.48 -3.69 -7.18
CA ASN A 286 35.49 -3.76 -6.12
C ASN A 286 36.64 -2.75 -6.29
N HIS A 287 36.69 -2.02 -7.41
CA HIS A 287 37.77 -1.11 -7.75
C HIS A 287 37.38 0.36 -7.50
N ALA A 288 38.25 1.10 -6.80
CA ALA A 288 38.02 2.51 -6.48
C ALA A 288 37.85 3.39 -7.72
N GLU A 289 38.66 3.16 -8.77
CA GLU A 289 38.61 3.94 -10.02
C GLU A 289 37.26 3.80 -10.77
N VAL A 290 36.60 2.65 -10.63
CA VAL A 290 35.26 2.40 -11.20
C VAL A 290 34.22 3.22 -10.44
N TRP A 291 34.35 3.29 -9.12
CA TRP A 291 33.49 4.11 -8.27
C TRP A 291 33.68 5.60 -8.49
N GLU A 292 34.91 6.07 -8.64
CA GLU A 292 35.21 7.46 -9.00
C GLU A 292 34.51 7.86 -10.30
N ALA A 293 34.60 7.00 -11.33
CA ALA A 293 33.91 7.23 -12.60
C ALA A 293 32.37 7.24 -12.45
N LEU A 294 31.80 6.37 -11.61
CA LEU A 294 30.35 6.36 -11.35
C LEU A 294 29.89 7.62 -10.62
N LEU A 295 30.67 8.10 -9.64
CA LEU A 295 30.33 9.26 -8.81
C LEU A 295 30.19 10.56 -9.61
N GLU A 296 30.94 10.71 -10.70
CA GLU A 296 30.88 11.91 -11.57
C GLU A 296 29.49 12.17 -12.16
N SER A 297 28.67 11.13 -12.34
CA SER A 297 27.33 11.24 -12.94
C SER A 297 26.25 10.48 -12.16
N MET A 298 26.53 10.16 -10.88
CA MET A 298 25.59 9.45 -10.03
C MET A 298 24.37 10.34 -9.75
N PRO A 299 23.15 9.87 -10.05
CA PRO A 299 21.91 10.63 -9.82
C PRO A 299 21.52 10.71 -8.34
#